data_AF-A0AAJ5NL58-F1
#
_entry.id   AF-A0AAJ5NL58-F1
#
_cell.length_a   1.000
_cell.length_b   1.000
_cell.length_c   1.000
_cell.angle_alpha   90.00
_cell.angle_beta   90.00
_cell.angle_gamma   90.00
#
_symmetry.space_group_name_H-M   'P 1'
#
loop_
_entity.id
_entity.type
_entity.pdbx_description
1 polymer ?
#
loop_
_entity_poly.entity_id
_entity_poly.type
_entity_poly.pdbx_seq_one_letter_code
_entity_poly.pdbx_strand_id
1 'polypeptide(L)'
;MENAAPLNLETYTDVIVTRIEASPSLYINNPIVTLSKKNGEEIQQKFYVDISKSIYAVDHIYTALMAGLTSGRPLIVQTTEIVTNGYRNITNCIISGCSPSPSK
;
A
#
# COMPACT_ATOMS: atom_id res chain seq x y z
N MET A 1 0.33 -26.34 -8.65
CA MET A 1 0.61 -24.89 -8.63
C MET A 1 1.82 -24.68 -7.75
N GLU A 2 2.94 -24.23 -8.30
CA GLU A 2 4.07 -23.79 -7.48
C GLU A 2 3.61 -22.57 -6.68
N ASN A 3 3.58 -22.69 -5.36
CA ASN A 3 3.46 -21.54 -4.48
C ASN A 3 4.78 -20.75 -4.62
N ALA A 4 4.78 -19.72 -5.45
CA ALA A 4 5.87 -18.77 -5.51
C ALA A 4 6.14 -18.26 -4.09
N ALA A 5 7.37 -18.44 -3.60
CA ALA A 5 7.75 -17.91 -2.30
C ALA A 5 7.50 -16.40 -2.28
N PRO A 6 6.99 -15.83 -1.16
CA PRO A 6 6.82 -14.40 -1.04
C PRO A 6 8.14 -13.70 -1.37
N LEU A 7 8.11 -12.85 -2.40
CA LEU A 7 9.23 -12.00 -2.75
C LEU A 7 9.29 -10.85 -1.75
N ASN A 8 10.52 -10.42 -1.45
CA ASN A 8 10.89 -9.46 -0.41
C ASN A 8 9.90 -8.31 -0.17
N LEU A 9 9.84 -7.86 1.09
CA LEU A 9 9.14 -6.63 1.48
C LEU A 9 9.66 -5.45 0.64
N GLU A 10 8.85 -4.91 -0.28
CA GLU A 10 9.10 -3.57 -0.80
C GLU A 10 8.75 -2.57 0.32
N THR A 11 9.71 -1.72 0.67
CA THR A 11 9.56 -0.72 1.73
C THR A 11 9.73 0.67 1.13
N TYR A 12 8.65 1.46 1.17
CA TYR A 12 8.65 2.86 0.77
C TYR A 12 8.65 3.72 2.03
N THR A 13 9.75 4.42 2.27
CA THR A 13 9.91 5.33 3.41
C THR A 13 9.74 6.78 2.99
N ASP A 14 9.32 7.65 3.90
CA ASP A 14 9.16 9.09 3.65
C ASP A 14 8.26 9.40 2.44
N VAL A 15 7.24 8.57 2.22
CA VAL A 15 6.25 8.78 1.16
C VAL A 15 5.02 9.50 1.67
N ILE A 16 4.46 10.39 0.86
CA ILE A 16 3.19 11.07 1.15
C ILE A 16 2.13 10.47 0.23
N VAL A 17 0.97 10.15 0.78
CA VAL A 17 -0.18 9.75 -0.03
C VAL A 17 -0.73 11.00 -0.72
N THR A 18 -0.73 11.03 -2.05
CA THR A 18 -1.22 12.17 -2.83
C THR A 18 -2.54 11.90 -3.51
N ARG A 19 -2.86 10.62 -3.75
CA ARG A 19 -4.09 10.21 -4.42
C ARG A 19 -4.54 8.82 -4.01
N ILE A 20 -5.85 8.63 -3.89
CA ILE A 20 -6.48 7.33 -3.71
C ILE A 20 -7.65 7.23 -4.70
N GLU A 21 -7.67 6.17 -5.48
CA GLU A 21 -8.69 5.86 -6.47
C GLU A 21 -9.30 4.48 -6.19
N ALA A 22 -10.61 4.33 -6.40
CA ALA A 22 -11.23 3.02 -6.40
C ALA A 22 -10.79 2.24 -7.66
N SER A 23 -10.47 0.95 -7.52
CA SER A 23 -10.19 0.14 -8.72
C SER A 23 -11.46 0.01 -9.57
N PRO A 24 -11.35 0.13 -10.91
CA PRO A 24 -12.50 -0.05 -11.82
C PRO A 24 -13.01 -1.51 -11.89
N SER A 25 -12.40 -2.45 -11.15
CA SER A 25 -12.83 -3.85 -11.15
C SER A 25 -14.03 -4.03 -10.20
N LEU A 26 -15.20 -4.29 -10.78
CA LEU A 26 -16.48 -4.51 -10.07
C LEU A 26 -16.45 -5.61 -8.99
N TYR A 27 -15.46 -6.50 -9.03
CA TYR A 27 -15.41 -7.68 -8.15
C TYR A 27 -14.39 -7.55 -7.02
N ILE A 28 -13.56 -6.50 -7.01
CA ILE A 28 -12.53 -6.33 -5.97
C ILE A 28 -12.31 -4.84 -5.67
N ASN A 29 -12.77 -4.40 -4.49
CA ASN A 29 -12.70 -3.00 -3.99
C ASN A 29 -11.28 -2.57 -3.58
N ASN A 30 -10.27 -3.03 -4.30
CA ASN A 30 -8.88 -2.75 -3.99
C ASN A 30 -8.52 -1.28 -4.31
N PRO A 31 -7.97 -0.51 -3.35
CA PRO A 31 -7.58 0.86 -3.63
C PRO A 31 -6.32 0.91 -4.52
N ILE A 32 -6.32 1.86 -5.45
CA ILE A 32 -5.13 2.29 -6.19
C ILE A 32 -4.66 3.57 -5.52
N VAL A 33 -3.39 3.63 -5.15
CA VAL A 33 -2.83 4.73 -4.37
C VAL A 33 -1.59 5.28 -5.05
N THR A 34 -1.50 6.60 -5.13
CA THR A 34 -0.29 7.29 -5.56
C THR A 34 0.45 7.79 -4.33
N LEU A 35 1.71 7.38 -4.23
CA LEU A 35 2.67 7.78 -3.21
C LEU A 35 3.70 8.70 -3.87
N SER A 36 3.99 9.84 -3.25
CA SER A 36 5.02 10.77 -3.71
C SER A 36 6.20 10.79 -2.75
N LYS A 37 7.41 10.69 -3.29
CA LYS A 37 8.66 10.89 -2.54
C LYS A 37 9.12 12.35 -2.63
N LYS A 38 9.97 12.77 -1.70
CA LYS A 38 10.56 14.13 -1.67
C LYS A 38 11.33 14.51 -2.93
N ASN A 39 11.86 13.54 -3.68
CA ASN A 39 12.56 13.76 -4.95
C ASN A 39 11.62 13.98 -6.15
N GLY A 40 10.29 13.96 -5.93
CA GLY A 40 9.28 14.09 -6.99
C GLY A 40 8.93 12.79 -7.70
N GLU A 41 9.53 11.65 -7.31
CA GLU A 41 9.16 10.34 -7.82
C GLU A 41 7.75 9.97 -7.33
N GLU A 42 6.89 9.55 -8.26
CA GLU A 42 5.56 9.03 -7.97
C GLU A 42 5.52 7.51 -8.15
N ILE A 43 4.96 6.83 -7.17
CA ILE A 43 4.78 5.39 -7.14
C ILE A 43 3.28 5.12 -7.09
N GLN A 44 2.76 4.45 -8.11
CA GLN A 44 1.38 3.99 -8.10
C GLN A 44 1.35 2.53 -7.61
N GLN A 45 0.69 2.31 -6.47
CA GLN A 45 0.52 0.99 -5.87
C GLN A 45 -0.94 0.57 -5.92
N LYS A 46 -1.20 -0.68 -6.33
CA LYS A 46 -2.52 -1.29 -6.23
C LYS A 46 -2.54 -2.32 -5.11
N PHE A 47 -3.32 -2.08 -4.07
CA PHE A 47 -3.42 -2.99 -2.93
C PHE A 47 -4.38 -4.12 -3.24
N TYR A 48 -3.83 -5.26 -3.70
CA TYR A 48 -4.64 -6.46 -3.89
C TYR A 48 -4.87 -7.17 -2.57
N VAL A 49 -6.08 -7.09 -2.02
CA VAL A 49 -6.43 -7.81 -0.80
C VAL A 49 -7.18 -9.09 -1.17
N ASP A 50 -6.69 -10.21 -0.64
CA ASP A 50 -7.39 -11.49 -0.69
C ASP A 50 -8.56 -11.48 0.31
N ILE A 51 -9.75 -11.12 -0.17
CA ILE A 51 -10.97 -11.04 0.65
C ILE A 51 -11.37 -12.38 1.29
N SER A 52 -10.90 -13.53 0.75
CA SER A 52 -11.16 -14.84 1.34
C SER A 52 -10.42 -15.03 2.67
N LYS A 53 -9.34 -14.26 2.89
CA LYS A 53 -8.53 -14.31 4.11
C LYS A 53 -8.89 -13.22 5.11
N SER A 54 -9.38 -12.07 4.65
CA SER A 54 -9.91 -11.02 5.52
C SER A 54 -10.77 -10.03 4.74
N ILE A 55 -12.09 -10.09 4.96
CA ILE A 55 -13.05 -9.18 4.32
C ILE A 55 -12.86 -7.71 4.75
N TYR A 56 -12.29 -7.46 5.93
CA TYR A 56 -12.12 -6.11 6.50
C TYR A 56 -10.75 -5.49 6.20
N ALA A 57 -9.79 -6.26 5.66
CA ALA A 57 -8.44 -5.76 5.43
C ALA A 57 -8.39 -4.60 4.42
N VAL A 58 -9.29 -4.60 3.43
CA VAL A 58 -9.44 -3.49 2.47
C VAL A 58 -9.81 -2.19 3.19
N ASP A 59 -10.81 -2.24 4.07
CA ASP A 59 -11.33 -1.06 4.78
C ASP A 59 -10.27 -0.47 5.72
N HIS A 60 -9.50 -1.32 6.40
CA HIS A 60 -8.41 -0.86 7.26
C HIS A 60 -7.27 -0.20 6.48
N ILE A 61 -6.86 -0.80 5.36
CA ILE A 61 -5.84 -0.21 4.47
C ILE A 61 -6.34 1.12 3.92
N TYR A 62 -7.57 1.17 3.42
CA TYR A 62 -8.19 2.39 2.90
C TYR A 62 -8.24 3.49 3.97
N THR A 63 -8.68 3.17 5.19
CA THR A 63 -8.75 4.10 6.31
C THR A 63 -7.37 4.68 6.66
N ALA A 64 -6.35 3.84 6.73
CA ALA A 64 -4.98 4.27 7.02
C ALA A 64 -4.42 5.19 5.92
N LEU A 65 -4.64 4.84 4.65
CA LEU A 65 -4.18 5.65 3.51
C LEU A 65 -4.94 6.97 3.42
N MET A 66 -6.25 6.99 3.68
CA MET A 66 -7.05 8.21 3.75
C MET A 66 -6.60 9.13 4.89
N ALA A 67 -6.26 8.59 6.05
CA ALA A 67 -5.66 9.37 7.14
C ALA A 67 -4.31 9.97 6.73
N GLY A 68 -3.49 9.20 6.01
CA GLY A 68 -2.25 9.68 5.40
C GLY A 68 -2.48 10.85 4.44
N LEU A 69 -3.40 10.68 3.49
CA LEU A 69 -3.77 11.69 2.50
C LEU A 69 -4.28 12.98 3.16
N THR A 70 -5.18 12.84 4.13
CA THR A 70 -5.81 13.99 4.80
C THR A 70 -4.81 14.76 5.66
N SER A 71 -3.87 14.06 6.30
CA SER A 71 -2.85 14.68 7.16
C SER A 71 -1.65 15.22 6.39
N GLY A 72 -1.42 14.77 5.15
CA GLY A 72 -0.21 15.07 4.37
C GLY A 72 1.09 14.58 5.04
N ARG A 73 0.99 13.69 6.03
CA ARG A 73 2.14 13.23 6.80
C ARG A 73 2.92 12.15 6.03
N PRO A 74 4.26 12.17 6.12
CA PRO A 74 5.07 11.08 5.60
C PRO A 74 4.74 9.75 6.31
N LEU A 75 4.65 8.70 5.52
CA LEU A 75 4.39 7.33 5.94
C LEU A 75 5.56 6.42 5.55
N ILE A 76 5.61 5.29 6.24
CA ILE A 76 6.33 4.10 5.83
C ILE A 76 5.28 3.09 5.36
N VAL A 77 5.38 2.67 4.10
CA VAL A 77 4.52 1.64 3.49
C VAL A 77 5.40 0.43 3.20
N GLN A 78 5.02 -0.70 3.78
CA GLN A 78 5.73 -1.96 3.68
C GLN A 78 4.81 -3.02 3.10
N THR A 79 5.19 -3.63 1.98
CA THR A 79 4.35 -4.60 1.28
C THR A 79 5.11 -5.87 1.00
N THR A 80 4.54 -7.02 1.36
CA THR A 80 5.04 -8.33 0.92
C THR A 80 4.27 -8.74 -0.33
N GLU A 81 4.96 -9.12 -1.40
CA GLU A 81 4.32 -9.49 -2.66
C GLU A 81 4.58 -10.96 -3.00
N ILE A 82 3.59 -11.62 -3.62
CA ILE A 82 3.80 -12.86 -4.37
C ILE A 82 3.61 -12.56 -5.84
N VAL A 83 4.49 -13.09 -6.69
CA VAL A 83 4.29 -13.04 -8.14
C VAL A 83 3.55 -14.30 -8.55
N THR A 84 2.35 -14.15 -9.11
CA THR A 84 1.54 -15.27 -9.60
C THR A 84 1.10 -14.97 -11.02
N ASN A 85 1.46 -15.83 -11.97
CA ASN A 85 1.16 -15.67 -13.40
C ASN A 85 1.60 -14.30 -13.98
N GLY A 86 2.74 -13.77 -13.51
CA GLY A 86 3.26 -12.47 -13.94
C GLY A 86 2.63 -11.25 -13.25
N TYR A 87 1.61 -11.46 -12.41
CA TYR A 87 1.01 -10.39 -11.61
C TYR A 87 1.63 -10.33 -10.22
N ARG A 88 1.98 -9.11 -9.78
CA ARG A 88 2.40 -8.82 -8.39
C ARG A 88 1.16 -8.68 -7.53
N ASN A 89 1.00 -9.57 -6.56
CA ASN A 89 -0.10 -9.57 -5.61
C ASN A 89 0.45 -9.28 -4.21
N ILE A 90 -0.05 -8.23 -3.56
CA ILE A 90 0.30 -7.95 -2.18
C ILE A 90 -0.36 -9.00 -1.28
N THR A 91 0.41 -9.62 -0.40
CA THR A 91 -0.06 -10.60 0.58
C THR A 91 -0.08 -10.06 2.00
N ASN A 92 0.72 -9.02 2.27
CA ASN A 92 0.74 -8.32 3.53
C ASN A 92 1.07 -6.84 3.30
N CYS A 93 0.46 -5.95 4.09
CA CYS A 93 0.71 -4.51 4.05
C CYS A 93 0.78 -3.95 5.47
N ILE A 94 1.85 -3.22 5.76
CA ILE A 94 2.03 -2.45 7.00
C ILE A 94 2.15 -0.99 6.61
N ILE A 95 1.31 -0.14 7.22
CA ILE A 95 1.33 1.30 7.05
C ILE A 95 1.58 1.91 8.41
N SER A 96 2.63 2.73 8.52
CA SER A 96 2.97 3.42 9.77
C SER A 96 3.33 4.88 9.49
N GLY A 97 3.09 5.75 10.47
CA GLY A 97 3.54 7.13 10.37
C GLY A 97 5.04 7.23 10.60
N CYS A 98 5.72 8.12 9.87
CA CYS A 98 7.10 8.46 10.23
C CYS A 98 7.09 9.13 11.62
N SER A 99 7.87 8.59 12.55
CA SER A 99 8.14 9.28 13.82
C SER A 99 8.71 10.66 13.49
N PRO A 100 8.23 11.75 14.13
CA PRO A 100 8.92 13.02 14.02
C PRO A 100 10.35 12.79 14.50
N SER A 101 11.33 13.06 13.63
CA SER A 101 12.72 13.13 14.06
C SER A 101 12.77 14.09 15.25
N PRO A 102 13.33 13.68 16.40
CA PRO A 102 13.42 14.57 17.55
C PRO A 102 14.10 15.86 17.10
N SER A 103 13.43 16.99 17.33
CA SER A 103 13.96 18.31 17.04
C SER A 103 15.29 18.44 17.77
N LYS A 104 16.37 18.69 17.03
CA LYS A 104 17.66 19.08 17.60
C LYS A 104 17.59 20.49 18.14
#